data_AF-A0A517M2B9-F1
#
_entry.id   AF-A0A517M2B9-F1
#
_cell.length_a   1.000
_cell.length_b   1.000
_cell.length_c   1.000
_cell.angle_alpha   90.00
_cell.angle_beta   90.00
_cell.angle_gamma   90.00
#
_symmetry.space_group_name_H-M   'P 1'
#
loop_
_entity.id
_entity.type
_entity.pdbx_description
1 polymer ?
#
loop_
_entity_poly.entity_id
_entity_poly.type
_entity_poly.pdbx_seq_one_letter_code
_entity_poly.pdbx_strand_id
1 'polypeptide(L)'
;MTGHEGARIPKSAWVPRNNELVGVAQASSFEFIANNPGDWIFHCHMMNHMVKQVGPRVRDDASVDQYLANLSSRPQVDASRSEKFATPGYPQKMQGMEMSEEFMKAIWSRKETRGMRANYAMAVKGLMTVLRVLPDDLYELVMNSGQPVEKGAVFAEIVRRFGDPDKYEAAPKMM
;
A
#
# COMPACT_ATOMS: atom_id res chain seq x y z
N MET A 1 3.61 14.25 15.80
CA MET A 1 2.95 15.43 15.21
C MET A 1 3.69 16.68 15.57
N THR A 2 4.12 17.42 14.55
CA THR A 2 4.97 18.62 14.69
C THR A 2 4.37 19.84 13.98
N GLY A 3 3.23 19.71 13.31
CA GLY A 3 2.55 20.81 12.64
C GLY A 3 1.17 20.42 12.10
N HIS A 4 0.34 21.43 11.85
CA HIS A 4 -1.00 21.33 11.25
C HIS A 4 -1.20 22.50 10.30
N GLU A 5 -1.92 22.26 9.19
CA GLU A 5 -2.31 23.29 8.21
C GLU A 5 -1.14 24.15 7.70
N GLY A 6 0.04 23.54 7.50
CA GLY A 6 1.24 24.21 7.03
C GLY A 6 2.02 24.99 8.08
N ALA A 7 1.54 25.06 9.33
CA ALA A 7 2.22 25.72 10.44
C ALA A 7 2.90 24.71 11.37
N ARG A 8 4.14 25.00 11.78
CA ARG A 8 4.87 24.20 12.77
C ARG A 8 4.45 24.56 14.18
N ILE A 9 4.21 23.57 15.03
CA ILE A 9 3.93 23.80 16.46
C ILE A 9 5.24 23.86 17.27
N PRO A 10 5.28 24.60 18.40
CA PRO A 10 6.46 24.67 19.26
C PRO A 10 6.92 23.28 19.72
N LYS A 11 8.24 23.07 19.86
CA LYS A 11 8.81 21.78 20.29
C LYS A 11 8.22 21.25 21.60
N SER A 12 7.90 22.13 22.54
CA SER A 12 7.27 21.78 23.82
C SER A 12 5.84 21.24 23.68
N ALA A 13 5.20 21.42 22.51
CA ALA A 13 3.85 20.97 22.20
C ALA A 13 3.83 19.80 21.20
N TRP A 14 4.98 19.21 20.86
CA TRP A 14 5.02 18.05 19.97
C TRP A 14 4.38 16.83 20.62
N VAL A 15 3.54 16.12 19.86
CA VAL A 15 2.83 14.94 20.35
C VAL A 15 3.31 13.69 19.63
N PRO A 16 3.93 12.71 20.31
CA PRO A 16 4.25 11.41 19.73
C PRO A 16 2.97 10.62 19.44
N ARG A 17 2.81 10.13 18.20
CA ARG A 17 1.69 9.29 17.78
C ARG A 17 2.14 8.34 16.67
N ASN A 18 1.47 7.18 16.57
CA ASN A 18 1.61 6.25 15.45
C ASN A 18 0.70 6.63 14.26
N ASN A 19 -0.46 7.23 14.54
CA ASN A 19 -1.48 7.58 13.55
C ASN A 19 -1.99 9.01 13.80
N GLU A 20 -2.39 9.70 12.73
CA GLU A 20 -3.02 11.03 12.79
C GLU A 20 -4.31 11.03 11.96
N LEU A 21 -5.37 11.62 12.52
CA LEU A 21 -6.60 11.87 11.78
C LEU A 21 -6.41 13.13 10.93
N VAL A 22 -6.59 13.01 9.63
CA VAL A 22 -6.53 14.12 8.68
C VAL A 22 -7.86 14.19 7.95
N GLY A 23 -8.61 15.27 8.19
CA GLY A 23 -9.88 15.52 7.52
C GLY A 23 -9.71 15.95 6.06
N VAL A 24 -10.84 16.05 5.35
CA VAL A 24 -10.86 16.56 3.97
C VAL A 24 -10.30 17.99 3.96
N ALA A 25 -9.37 18.25 3.03
CA ALA A 25 -8.68 19.52 2.88
C ALA A 25 -7.84 19.98 4.09
N GLN A 26 -7.52 19.06 5.01
CA GLN A 26 -6.58 19.32 6.09
C GLN A 26 -5.18 18.84 5.75
N ALA A 27 -4.17 19.48 6.34
CA ALA A 27 -2.78 19.04 6.28
C ALA A 27 -2.21 18.82 7.68
N SER A 28 -1.29 17.86 7.80
CA SER A 28 -0.63 17.51 9.05
C SER A 28 0.83 17.19 8.78
N SER A 29 1.71 17.63 9.66
CA SER A 29 3.16 17.41 9.58
C SER A 29 3.61 16.51 10.72
N PHE A 30 4.36 15.47 10.37
CA PHE A 30 4.96 14.55 11.32
C PHE A 30 6.46 14.42 11.06
N GLU A 31 7.20 14.21 12.15
CA GLU A 31 8.63 13.94 12.15
C GLU A 31 8.84 12.62 12.89
N PHE A 32 9.76 11.81 12.43
CA PHE A 32 10.13 10.54 13.05
C PHE A 32 11.59 10.23 12.73
N ILE A 33 12.17 9.34 13.54
CA ILE A 33 13.53 8.87 13.34
C ILE A 33 13.45 7.53 12.62
N ALA A 34 13.94 7.48 11.38
CA ALA A 34 14.06 6.27 10.59
C ALA A 34 15.32 5.49 10.99
N ASN A 35 15.35 4.92 12.20
CA ASN A 35 16.53 4.28 12.76
C ASN A 35 16.68 2.78 12.42
N ASN A 36 15.80 2.21 11.61
CA ASN A 36 15.87 0.82 11.18
C ASN A 36 15.78 0.70 9.65
N PRO A 37 16.83 0.19 8.98
CA PRO A 37 16.80 -0.07 7.56
C PRO A 37 15.65 -1.00 7.15
N GLY A 38 15.00 -0.71 6.03
CA GLY A 38 13.89 -1.50 5.51
C GLY A 38 12.90 -0.68 4.70
N ASP A 39 11.81 -1.35 4.29
CA ASP A 39 10.72 -0.76 3.52
C ASP A 39 9.52 -0.52 4.47
N TRP A 40 9.21 0.75 4.74
CA TRP A 40 8.20 1.18 5.71
C TRP A 40 6.93 1.61 5.00
N ILE A 41 5.81 1.03 5.41
CA ILE A 41 4.52 1.23 4.74
C ILE A 41 3.70 2.29 5.48
N PHE A 42 3.23 3.30 4.73
CA PHE A 42 2.31 4.33 5.19
C PHE A 42 0.97 4.17 4.47
N HIS A 43 -0.10 4.16 5.26
CA HIS A 43 -1.47 4.07 4.74
C HIS A 43 -2.46 4.67 5.73
N CYS A 44 -3.67 5.00 5.26
CA CYS A 44 -4.75 5.33 6.17
C CYS A 44 -5.15 4.08 6.99
N HIS A 45 -5.26 4.21 8.30
CA HIS A 45 -5.66 3.10 9.17
C HIS A 45 -7.18 2.99 9.31
N MET A 46 -7.90 3.23 8.20
CA MET A 46 -9.34 3.10 8.08
C MET A 46 -9.63 1.91 7.17
N MET A 47 -9.93 0.76 7.77
CA MET A 47 -10.07 -0.51 7.02
C MET A 47 -11.12 -0.43 5.91
N ASN A 48 -12.17 0.38 6.10
CA ASN A 48 -13.19 0.63 5.09
C ASN A 48 -12.67 1.39 3.84
N HIS A 49 -11.52 2.07 3.91
CA HIS A 49 -10.87 2.72 2.77
C HIS A 49 -10.01 1.74 1.95
N MET A 50 -9.65 0.61 2.57
CA MET A 50 -8.96 -0.51 1.92
C MET A 50 -9.91 -1.44 1.16
N VAL A 51 -11.22 -1.29 1.37
CA VAL A 51 -12.25 -2.10 0.73
C VAL A 51 -13.01 -1.29 -0.33
N LYS A 52 -13.66 -1.99 -1.28
CA LYS A 52 -14.60 -1.35 -2.19
C LYS A 52 -15.75 -0.80 -1.34
N GLN A 53 -16.26 0.40 -1.65
CA GLN A 53 -17.42 0.94 -0.95
C GLN A 53 -18.56 -0.09 -0.99
N VAL A 54 -18.99 -0.55 0.19
CA VAL A 54 -20.17 -1.41 0.38
C VAL A 54 -21.42 -0.56 0.59
N GLY A 55 -21.52 0.56 -0.13
CA GLY A 55 -22.77 1.31 -0.25
C GLY A 55 -23.82 0.51 -1.03
N PRO A 56 -25.04 1.04 -1.22
CA PRO A 56 -25.99 0.45 -2.16
C PRO A 56 -25.26 0.33 -3.50
N ARG A 57 -24.99 -0.91 -3.94
CA ARG A 57 -24.39 -1.14 -5.26
C ARG A 57 -25.36 -0.50 -6.25
N VAL A 58 -24.94 0.56 -6.94
CA VAL A 58 -25.59 0.93 -8.21
C VAL A 58 -25.44 -0.33 -9.04
N ARG A 59 -26.57 -0.94 -9.34
CA ARG A 59 -26.62 -2.24 -9.97
C ARG A 59 -26.29 -2.01 -11.43
N ASP A 60 -25.07 -2.36 -11.83
CA ASP A 60 -24.55 -2.08 -13.17
C ASP A 60 -25.40 -2.73 -14.28
N ASP A 61 -26.25 -3.70 -13.92
CA ASP A 61 -27.12 -4.49 -14.79
C ASP A 61 -28.64 -4.20 -14.63
N ALA A 62 -29.04 -3.20 -13.82
CA ALA A 62 -30.45 -2.90 -13.60
C ALA A 62 -30.80 -1.44 -13.95
N SER A 63 -31.76 -1.24 -14.85
CA SER A 63 -32.31 0.10 -15.12
C SER A 63 -33.06 0.64 -13.89
N VAL A 64 -32.88 1.94 -13.63
CA VAL A 64 -33.66 2.69 -12.63
C VAL A 64 -35.15 2.68 -12.96
N ASP A 65 -35.53 2.54 -14.22
CA ASP A 65 -36.94 2.56 -14.67
C ASP A 65 -37.76 1.45 -14.01
N GLN A 66 -37.17 0.26 -13.84
CA GLN A 66 -37.85 -0.88 -13.21
C GLN A 66 -38.16 -0.61 -11.73
N TYR A 67 -37.28 0.11 -11.03
CA TYR A 67 -37.50 0.51 -9.64
C TYR A 67 -38.54 1.62 -9.54
N LEU A 68 -38.49 2.61 -10.44
CA LEU A 68 -39.48 3.69 -10.50
C LEU A 68 -40.89 3.19 -10.85
N ALA A 69 -41.00 2.16 -11.69
CA ALA A 69 -42.28 1.55 -12.06
C ALA A 69 -42.87 0.67 -10.95
N ASN A 70 -42.04 0.11 -10.05
CA ASN A 70 -42.50 -0.72 -8.95
C ASN A 70 -41.52 -0.68 -7.76
N LEU A 71 -41.87 0.09 -6.73
CA LEU A 71 -41.06 0.25 -5.51
C LEU A 71 -40.89 -1.04 -4.68
N SER A 72 -41.73 -2.05 -4.90
CA SER A 72 -41.63 -3.37 -4.26
C SER A 72 -40.65 -4.29 -5.00
N SER A 73 -40.26 -3.96 -6.23
CA SER A 73 -39.28 -4.73 -7.00
C SER A 73 -37.88 -4.53 -6.42
N ARG A 74 -37.23 -5.65 -6.08
CA ARG A 74 -35.82 -5.67 -5.68
C ARG A 74 -35.05 -6.47 -6.74
N PRO A 75 -34.25 -5.82 -7.60
CA PRO A 75 -33.37 -6.54 -8.50
C PRO A 75 -32.48 -7.52 -7.73
N GLN A 76 -32.28 -8.70 -8.30
CA GLN A 76 -31.42 -9.71 -7.72
C GLN A 76 -29.99 -9.17 -7.55
N VAL A 77 -29.32 -9.64 -6.52
CA VAL A 77 -27.92 -9.28 -6.26
C VAL A 77 -27.11 -10.55 -6.47
N ASP A 78 -26.06 -10.45 -7.28
CA ASP A 78 -25.05 -11.50 -7.29
C ASP A 78 -24.37 -11.55 -5.91
N ALA A 79 -24.74 -12.58 -5.15
CA ALA A 79 -24.19 -12.91 -3.84
C ALA A 79 -23.12 -14.01 -3.93
N SER A 80 -22.64 -14.33 -5.14
CA SER A 80 -21.56 -15.27 -5.34
C SER A 80 -20.33 -14.83 -4.54
N ARG A 81 -19.78 -15.77 -3.77
CA ARG A 81 -18.53 -15.56 -3.03
C ARG A 81 -17.39 -16.05 -3.90
N SER A 82 -16.52 -15.15 -4.32
CA SER A 82 -15.23 -15.56 -4.88
C SER A 82 -14.33 -16.02 -3.73
N GLU A 83 -13.60 -17.12 -3.94
CA GLU A 83 -12.54 -17.58 -3.01
C GLU A 83 -11.49 -16.48 -2.74
N LYS A 84 -11.33 -15.55 -3.68
CA LYS A 84 -10.47 -14.36 -3.51
C LYS A 84 -10.86 -13.52 -2.28
N PHE A 85 -12.10 -13.58 -1.81
CA PHE A 85 -12.59 -12.88 -0.62
C PHE A 85 -12.53 -13.73 0.68
N ALA A 86 -11.95 -14.93 0.65
CA ALA A 86 -11.90 -15.80 1.81
C ALA A 86 -10.92 -15.34 2.90
N THR A 87 -9.95 -14.47 2.58
CA THR A 87 -8.98 -13.95 3.54
C THR A 87 -9.59 -12.83 4.40
N PRO A 88 -9.80 -13.04 5.72
CA PRO A 88 -10.36 -12.01 6.59
C PRO A 88 -9.47 -10.77 6.64
N GLY A 89 -10.06 -9.58 6.55
CA GLY A 89 -9.32 -8.32 6.62
C GLY A 89 -8.52 -7.97 5.36
N TYR A 90 -8.59 -8.76 4.28
CA TYR A 90 -7.91 -8.41 3.03
C TYR A 90 -8.53 -7.16 2.40
N PRO A 91 -7.72 -6.18 1.98
CA PRO A 91 -8.18 -4.98 1.27
C PRO A 91 -8.97 -5.29 -0.01
N GLN A 92 -10.30 -5.25 0.03
CA GLN A 92 -11.14 -5.62 -1.12
C GLN A 92 -10.92 -4.69 -2.34
N LYS A 93 -10.50 -3.43 -2.13
CA LYS A 93 -10.19 -2.50 -3.24
C LYS A 93 -8.94 -2.91 -4.00
N MET A 94 -8.02 -3.62 -3.35
CA MET A 94 -6.83 -4.18 -4.00
C MET A 94 -7.16 -5.32 -4.96
N GLN A 95 -8.36 -5.91 -4.94
CA GLN A 95 -8.66 -7.09 -5.76
C GLN A 95 -9.22 -6.77 -7.16
N GLY A 96 -9.60 -5.50 -7.42
CA GLY A 96 -10.03 -5.04 -8.74
C GLY A 96 -8.92 -4.38 -9.58
N MET A 97 -7.70 -4.32 -9.05
CA MET A 97 -6.54 -3.81 -9.79
C MET A 97 -5.87 -4.97 -10.54
N GLU A 98 -6.01 -4.97 -11.85
CA GLU A 98 -5.26 -5.88 -12.72
C GLU A 98 -3.82 -5.39 -12.84
N MET A 99 -2.88 -6.31 -12.64
CA MET A 99 -1.45 -6.04 -12.71
C MET A 99 -0.93 -6.62 -14.02
N SER A 100 -1.22 -5.96 -15.14
CA SER A 100 -0.73 -6.40 -16.46
C SER A 100 0.80 -6.48 -16.47
N GLU A 101 1.37 -7.27 -17.38
CA GLU A 101 2.82 -7.39 -17.52
C GLU A 101 3.47 -6.02 -17.81
N GLU A 102 2.84 -5.20 -18.64
CA GLU A 102 3.31 -3.85 -18.96
C GLU A 102 3.27 -2.95 -17.73
N PHE A 103 2.20 -3.03 -16.93
CA PHE A 103 2.10 -2.26 -15.69
C PHE A 103 3.17 -2.69 -14.68
N MET A 104 3.39 -4.00 -14.54
CA MET A 104 4.45 -4.54 -13.69
C MET A 104 5.83 -4.12 -14.19
N LYS A 105 6.07 -4.14 -15.50
CA LYS A 105 7.32 -3.65 -16.09
C LYS A 105 7.53 -2.16 -15.81
N ALA A 106 6.49 -1.34 -15.89
CA ALA A 106 6.55 0.09 -15.57
C ALA A 106 6.79 0.38 -14.08
N ILE A 107 6.29 -0.48 -13.19
CA ILE A 107 6.58 -0.42 -11.77
C ILE A 107 8.05 -0.77 -11.52
N TRP A 108 8.53 -1.89 -12.05
CA TRP A 108 9.88 -2.42 -11.80
C TRP A 108 10.99 -1.66 -12.54
N SER A 109 10.67 -0.82 -13.52
CA SER A 109 11.65 0.04 -14.20
C SER A 109 12.12 1.21 -13.33
N ARG A 110 11.39 1.54 -12.25
CA ARG A 110 11.71 2.62 -11.33
C ARG A 110 12.88 2.26 -10.43
N LYS A 111 13.86 3.16 -10.32
CA LYS A 111 15.07 2.96 -9.50
C LYS A 111 14.70 2.67 -8.04
N GLU A 112 13.72 3.40 -7.53
CA GLU A 112 13.20 3.32 -6.17
C GLU A 112 12.70 1.92 -5.79
N THR A 113 12.41 1.07 -6.78
CA THR A 113 11.85 -0.28 -6.58
C THR A 113 12.89 -1.39 -6.70
N ARG A 114 14.11 -1.05 -7.13
CA ARG A 114 15.21 -2.01 -7.29
C ARG A 114 15.54 -2.69 -5.96
N GLY A 115 15.64 -4.02 -6.01
CA GLY A 115 15.95 -4.84 -4.85
C GLY A 115 14.87 -4.93 -3.77
N MET A 116 13.70 -4.30 -3.96
CA MET A 116 12.53 -4.53 -3.10
C MET A 116 12.07 -5.99 -3.22
N ARG A 117 11.36 -6.48 -2.19
CA ARG A 117 10.78 -7.84 -2.18
C ARG A 117 10.03 -8.14 -3.47
N ALA A 118 10.19 -9.34 -4.02
CA ALA A 118 9.66 -9.70 -5.34
C ALA A 118 8.13 -9.57 -5.46
N ASN A 119 7.40 -9.67 -4.35
CA ASN A 119 5.95 -9.52 -4.28
C ASN A 119 5.49 -8.15 -3.78
N TYR A 120 6.38 -7.14 -3.61
CA TYR A 120 6.00 -5.89 -2.93
C TYR A 120 4.83 -5.19 -3.62
N ALA A 121 4.80 -5.13 -4.95
CA ALA A 121 3.74 -4.49 -5.71
C ALA A 121 2.38 -5.13 -5.44
N MET A 122 2.36 -6.45 -5.23
CA MET A 122 1.16 -7.20 -4.87
C MET A 122 0.77 -7.03 -3.40
N ALA A 123 1.73 -6.76 -2.52
CA ALA A 123 1.48 -6.50 -1.11
C ALA A 123 0.87 -5.09 -0.90
N VAL A 124 1.34 -4.08 -1.63
CA VAL A 124 0.92 -2.69 -1.45
C VAL A 124 -0.19 -2.24 -2.38
N LYS A 125 -0.33 -2.90 -3.54
CA LYS A 125 -1.33 -2.66 -4.61
C LYS A 125 -1.70 -1.20 -4.82
N GLY A 126 -0.71 -0.32 -4.84
CA GLY A 126 -0.90 1.12 -5.08
C GLY A 126 -1.73 1.88 -4.03
N LEU A 127 -2.15 1.25 -2.92
CA LEU A 127 -2.90 1.94 -1.86
C LEU A 127 -1.96 2.52 -0.80
N MET A 128 -0.72 2.07 -0.74
CA MET A 128 0.22 2.43 0.31
C MET A 128 1.40 3.20 -0.27
N THR A 129 1.88 4.18 0.50
CA THR A 129 3.17 4.81 0.24
C THR A 129 4.25 3.98 0.93
N VAL A 130 5.35 3.70 0.23
CA VAL A 130 6.50 3.00 0.81
C VAL A 130 7.66 3.97 0.93
N LEU A 131 8.18 4.13 2.14
CA LEU A 131 9.44 4.81 2.40
C LEU A 131 10.54 3.77 2.57
N ARG A 132 11.64 3.92 1.86
CA ARG A 132 12.79 3.02 1.97
C ARG A 132 13.88 3.68 2.79
N VAL A 133 14.30 3.00 3.84
CA VAL A 133 15.42 3.38 4.71
C VAL A 133 16.57 2.46 4.36
N LEU A 134 17.60 2.98 3.70
CA LEU A 134 18.72 2.19 3.18
C LEU A 134 20.04 2.67 3.81
N PRO A 135 20.98 1.76 4.12
CA PRO A 135 22.38 2.10 4.30
C PRO A 135 22.94 2.79 3.05
N ASP A 136 23.92 3.69 3.22
CA ASP A 136 24.46 4.54 2.16
C ASP A 136 24.90 3.73 0.92
N ASP A 137 25.60 2.61 1.10
CA ASP A 137 26.06 1.77 -0.01
C ASP A 137 24.91 1.13 -0.79
N LEU A 138 23.84 0.75 -0.09
CA LEU A 138 22.63 0.19 -0.73
C LEU A 138 21.80 1.30 -1.40
N TYR A 139 21.77 2.50 -0.83
CA TYR A 139 21.17 3.67 -1.49
C TYR A 139 21.89 4.00 -2.80
N GLU A 140 23.23 4.04 -2.77
CA GLU A 140 24.06 4.26 -3.96
C GLU A 140 23.85 3.17 -5.02
N LEU A 141 23.80 1.91 -4.60
CA LEU A 141 23.48 0.78 -5.49
C LEU A 141 22.10 0.94 -6.15
N VAL A 142 21.09 1.38 -5.40
CA VAL A 142 19.71 1.49 -5.89
C VAL A 142 19.53 2.72 -6.79
N MET A 143 19.99 3.89 -6.36
CA MET A 143 19.68 5.18 -6.98
C MET A 143 20.71 5.61 -8.03
N ASN A 144 21.98 5.27 -7.83
CA ASN A 144 23.08 5.86 -8.61
C ASN A 144 23.85 4.84 -9.45
N SER A 145 23.81 3.55 -9.09
CA SER A 145 24.48 2.49 -9.84
C SER A 145 23.73 2.08 -11.14
N GLY A 146 24.53 1.69 -12.14
CA GLY A 146 24.07 1.01 -13.36
C GLY A 146 24.01 -0.52 -13.23
N GLN A 147 24.43 -1.07 -12.10
CA GLN A 147 24.46 -2.52 -11.88
C GLN A 147 23.03 -3.09 -11.82
N PRO A 148 22.80 -4.29 -12.37
CA PRO A 148 21.52 -4.98 -12.21
C PRO A 148 21.32 -5.34 -10.72
N VAL A 149 20.12 -5.07 -10.21
CA VAL A 149 19.73 -5.38 -8.83
C VAL A 149 18.54 -6.31 -8.87
N GLU A 150 18.78 -7.57 -8.51
CA GLU A 150 17.76 -8.61 -8.48
C GLU A 150 16.64 -8.28 -7.49
N LYS A 151 15.40 -8.67 -7.84
CA LYS A 151 14.24 -8.52 -6.94
C LYS A 151 14.52 -9.24 -5.62
N GLY A 152 14.35 -8.51 -4.52
CA GLY A 152 14.58 -8.96 -3.15
C GLY A 152 16.03 -8.87 -2.65
N ALA A 153 17.01 -8.59 -3.51
CA ALA A 153 18.42 -8.62 -3.12
C ALA A 153 18.78 -7.57 -2.05
N VAL A 154 18.28 -6.34 -2.19
CA VAL A 154 18.55 -5.26 -1.22
C VAL A 154 17.90 -5.56 0.12
N PHE A 155 16.66 -6.07 0.13
CA PHE A 155 15.99 -6.47 1.37
C PHE A 155 16.72 -7.64 2.06
N ALA A 156 17.15 -8.66 1.29
CA ALA A 156 17.91 -9.77 1.83
C ALA A 156 19.25 -9.31 2.43
N GLU A 157 19.91 -8.34 1.80
CA GLU A 157 21.15 -7.77 2.32
C GLU A 157 20.93 -6.96 3.62
N ILE A 158 19.81 -6.23 3.71
CA ILE A 158 19.40 -5.58 4.97
C ILE A 158 19.19 -6.62 6.08
N VAL A 159 18.46 -7.70 5.78
CA VAL A 159 18.26 -8.81 6.74
C VAL A 159 19.60 -9.42 7.16
N ARG A 160 20.52 -9.64 6.21
CA ARG A 160 21.85 -10.19 6.50
C ARG A 160 22.65 -9.31 7.47
N ARG A 161 22.52 -7.99 7.36
CA ARG A 161 23.29 -7.02 8.17
C ARG A 161 22.64 -6.69 9.52
N PHE A 162 21.31 -6.57 9.55
CA PHE A 162 20.57 -5.98 10.67
C PHE A 162 19.46 -6.86 11.22
N GLY A 163 19.17 -7.99 10.58
CA GLY A 163 18.08 -8.91 10.95
C GLY A 163 18.57 -10.29 11.36
N ASP A 164 17.70 -11.28 11.17
CA ASP A 164 17.95 -12.70 11.47
C ASP A 164 17.77 -13.51 10.17
N PRO A 165 18.88 -13.88 9.49
CA PRO A 165 18.83 -14.63 8.23
C PRO A 165 18.13 -15.99 8.36
N ASP A 166 18.21 -16.64 9.53
CA ASP A 166 17.64 -17.97 9.75
C ASP A 166 16.11 -17.95 9.79
N LYS A 167 15.52 -16.76 10.03
CA LYS A 167 14.06 -16.54 10.03
C LYS A 167 13.56 -15.89 8.75
N TYR A 168 14.42 -15.59 7.79
CA TYR A 168 14.03 -14.88 6.59
C TYR A 168 13.58 -15.83 5.48
N GLU A 169 12.30 -15.71 5.12
CA GLU A 169 11.75 -16.36 3.94
C GLU A 169 11.69 -15.37 2.77
N ALA A 170 12.40 -15.71 1.70
CA ALA A 170 12.37 -14.91 0.49
C ALA A 170 10.97 -14.96 -0.15
N ALA A 171 10.46 -13.80 -0.55
CA ALA A 171 9.20 -13.73 -1.27
C ALA A 171 9.28 -14.55 -2.57
N PRO A 172 8.21 -15.28 -2.95
CA PRO A 172 8.16 -15.97 -4.23
C PRO A 172 8.46 -14.98 -5.35
N LYS A 173 9.44 -15.32 -6.20
CA LYS A 173 9.68 -14.58 -7.43
C LYS A 173 8.52 -14.90 -8.36
N MET A 174 7.51 -14.03 -8.40
CA MET A 174 6.47 -14.13 -9.41
C MET A 174 7.14 -13.98 -10.78
N MET A 175 6.95 -15.01 -11.62
CA MET A 175 7.32 -15.00 -13.04
C MET A 175 6.59 -13.85 -13.73
#